data_AF-A0A7V1JF13-F1
#
_entry.id   AF-A0A7V1JF13-F1
#
_cell.length_a   1.000
_cell.length_b   1.000
_cell.length_c   1.000
_cell.angle_alpha   90.00
_cell.angle_beta   90.00
_cell.angle_gamma   90.00
#
_symmetry.space_group_name_H-M   'P 1'
#
loop_
_entity.id
_entity.type
_entity.pdbx_description
1 polymer ?
#
loop_
_entity_poly.entity_id
_entity_poly.type
_entity_poly.pdbx_seq_one_letter_code
_entity_poly.pdbx_strand_id
1 'polypeptide(L)' 'MIVEIDALDTLFFRDGKPFTMAENRWADTVFPPFPSVIYGALRSAYFANHIEELGKAKTDDDPT' A
#
# COMPACT_ATOMS: atom_id res chain seq x y z
N MET A 1 -7.33 5.51 18.26
CA MET A 1 -5.89 5.28 18.04
C MET A 1 -5.44 6.24 16.96
N ILE A 2 -4.32 6.92 17.16
CA ILE A 2 -3.69 7.79 16.15
C ILE A 2 -2.38 7.11 15.78
N VAL A 3 -2.11 6.95 14.48
CA VAL A 3 -0.88 6.35 13.96
C VAL A 3 -0.15 7.43 13.17
N GLU A 4 1.08 7.71 13.57
CA GLU A 4 2.00 8.60 12.86
C GLU A 4 2.90 7.76 11.95
N ILE A 5 3.11 8.23 10.72
CA ILE A 5 3.92 7.54 9.71
C ILE A 5 5.05 8.46 9.29
N ASP A 6 6.27 8.09 9.68
CA ASP A 6 7.49 8.79 9.29
C ASP A 6 8.14 8.11 8.09
N ALA A 7 8.36 8.88 7.03
CA ALA A 7 9.08 8.42 5.87
C ALA A 7 10.59 8.44 6.14
N LEU A 8 11.25 7.28 6.02
CA LEU A 8 12.71 7.17 6.16
C LEU A 8 13.46 7.84 4.99
N ASP A 9 12.83 7.87 3.81
CA ASP A 9 13.33 8.48 2.58
C ASP A 9 12.13 8.86 1.69
N THR A 10 12.40 9.30 0.46
CA THR A 10 11.42 9.70 -0.54
C THR A 10 10.50 8.54 -0.89
N LEU A 11 9.20 8.75 -0.69
CA LEU A 11 8.15 7.81 -1.08
C LEU A 11 7.56 8.19 -2.43
N PHE A 12 7.24 7.18 -3.22
CA PHE A 12 6.61 7.34 -4.53
C PHE A 12 5.19 6.79 -4.54
N PHE A 13 4.21 7.65 -4.77
CA PHE A 13 2.79 7.29 -4.84
C PHE A 13 2.30 7.44 -6.29
N ARG A 14 2.32 6.35 -7.05
CA ARG A 14 2.01 6.36 -8.48
C ARG A 14 0.55 6.78 -8.76
N ASP A 15 0.34 7.50 -9.85
CA ASP A 15 -0.97 7.72 -10.43
C ASP A 15 -1.48 6.48 -11.23
N GLY A 16 -2.62 6.63 -11.93
CA GLY A 16 -3.20 5.56 -12.73
C GLY A 16 -2.49 5.29 -14.07
N LYS A 17 -1.41 6.00 -14.42
CA LYS A 17 -0.76 5.85 -15.73
C LYS A 17 0.11 4.58 -15.78
N PRO A 18 0.26 3.94 -16.96
CA PRO A 18 1.17 2.81 -17.13
C PRO A 18 2.61 3.20 -16.74
N PHE A 19 3.23 2.38 -15.88
CA PHE A 19 4.63 2.54 -15.46
C PHE A 19 5.42 1.28 -15.78
N THR A 20 5.40 0.95 -17.07
CA THR A 20 6.08 -0.18 -17.68
C THR A 20 7.48 0.24 -18.13
N MET A 21 8.46 -0.64 -17.88
CA MET A 21 9.84 -0.41 -18.27
C MET A 21 9.92 -0.15 -19.79
N ALA A 22 10.69 0.87 -20.18
CA ALA A 22 10.94 1.31 -21.56
C ALA A 22 9.78 2.02 -22.30
N GLU A 23 8.55 2.04 -21.80
CA GLU A 23 7.44 2.75 -22.44
C GLU A 23 7.29 4.20 -21.94
N ASN A 24 7.12 4.38 -20.62
CA ASN A 24 6.95 5.70 -20.01
C ASN A 24 8.11 6.00 -19.06
N ARG A 25 8.85 7.07 -19.36
CA ARG A 25 10.03 7.50 -18.58
C ARG A 25 9.73 8.54 -17.51
N TRP A 26 8.48 9.00 -17.43
CA TRP A 26 8.05 9.99 -16.46
C TRP A 26 6.97 9.41 -15.57
N ALA A 27 7.11 9.59 -14.27
CA ALA A 27 6.16 9.12 -13.29
C ALA A 27 5.95 10.22 -12.25
N ASP A 28 4.70 10.63 -12.10
CA ASP A 28 4.30 11.64 -11.14
C ASP A 28 3.89 10.97 -9.82
N THR A 29 4.20 11.64 -8.71
CA THR A 29 3.73 11.23 -7.40
C THR A 29 2.43 11.97 -7.05
N VAL A 30 1.46 11.27 -6.47
CA VAL A 30 0.20 11.83 -5.99
C VAL A 30 0.29 11.99 -4.47
N PHE A 31 0.29 13.25 -4.02
CA PHE A 31 0.31 13.58 -2.60
C PHE A 31 -0.85 14.53 -2.23
N PRO A 32 -1.58 14.29 -1.13
CA PRO A 32 -1.46 13.16 -0.21
C PRO A 32 -1.82 11.80 -0.87
N PRO A 33 -1.27 10.67 -0.38
CA PRO A 33 -1.60 9.37 -0.92
C PRO A 33 -3.07 9.03 -0.71
N PHE A 34 -3.63 8.19 -1.57
CA PHE A 34 -5.00 7.70 -1.38
C PHE A 34 -5.10 6.91 -0.06
N PRO A 35 -6.22 7.03 0.69
CA PRO A 35 -6.42 6.26 1.93
C PRO A 35 -6.25 4.74 1.75
N SER A 36 -6.56 4.23 0.55
CA SER A 36 -6.35 2.82 0.18
C SER A 36 -4.88 2.39 0.22
N VAL A 37 -3.93 3.30 -0.01
CA VAL A 37 -2.49 3.02 0.09
C VAL A 37 -2.12 2.72 1.54
N ILE A 38 -2.56 3.57 2.48
CA ILE A 38 -2.28 3.38 3.91
C ILE A 38 -2.98 2.13 4.43
N TYR A 39 -4.26 1.95 4.11
CA TYR A 39 -5.01 0.74 4.48
C TYR A 39 -4.34 -0.53 3.93
N GLY A 40 -3.97 -0.52 2.65
CA GLY A 40 -3.25 -1.64 2.02
C GLY A 40 -1.91 -1.93 2.68
N ALA A 41 -1.11 -0.90 2.97
CA ALA A 41 0.18 -1.04 3.64
C ALA A 41 0.04 -1.68 5.03
N LEU A 42 -0.93 -1.23 5.84
CA LEU A 42 -1.20 -1.80 7.17
C LEU A 42 -1.67 -3.25 7.07
N ARG A 43 -2.55 -3.57 6.11
CA ARG A 43 -3.01 -4.95 5.88
C ARG A 43 -1.89 -5.88 5.46
N SER A 44 -1.06 -5.44 4.53
CA SER A 44 0.11 -6.20 4.10
C SER A 44 1.09 -6.40 5.25
N ALA A 45 1.30 -5.39 6.10
CA ALA A 45 2.14 -5.51 7.29
C ALA A 45 1.56 -6.53 8.30
N TYR A 46 0.24 -6.55 8.51
CA TYR A 46 -0.41 -7.53 9.36
C TYR A 46 -0.20 -8.97 8.84
N PHE A 47 -0.54 -9.22 7.57
CA PHE A 47 -0.43 -10.56 6.98
C PHE A 47 1.02 -11.02 6.78
N ALA A 48 1.98 -10.10 6.63
CA ALA A 48 3.39 -10.46 6.62
C ALA A 48 3.85 -11.07 7.95
N ASN A 49 3.22 -10.68 9.07
CA ASN A 49 3.48 -11.22 10.39
C ASN A 49 2.57 -12.42 10.76
N HIS A 50 1.45 -12.60 10.04
CA HIS A 50 0.43 -13.65 10.27
C HIS A 50 0.07 -14.34 8.94
N ILE A 51 1.06 -14.97 8.32
CA ILE A 51 0.94 -15.50 6.96
C ILE A 51 -0.11 -16.61 6.85
N GLU A 52 -0.32 -17.36 7.94
CA GLU A 52 -1.35 -18.37 8.09
C GLU A 52 -2.78 -17.81 8.01
N GLU A 53 -2.95 -16.53 8.33
CA GLU A 53 -4.24 -15.86 8.29
C GLU A 53 -4.54 -15.24 6.92
N LEU A 54 -3.56 -15.16 6.02
CA LEU A 54 -3.73 -14.58 4.69
C LEU A 54 -4.85 -15.26 3.89
N GLY A 55 -5.11 -16.55 4.12
CA GLY A 55 -6.21 -17.28 3.49
C GLY A 55 -7.61 -16.76 3.87
N LYS A 56 -7.73 -16.01 4.96
CA LYS A 56 -8.97 -15.36 5.41
C LYS A 56 -9.15 -13.95 4.85
N ALA A 57 -8.18 -13.45 4.06
CA ALA A 57 -8.30 -12.12 3.49
C ALA A 57 -9.55 -12.00 2.60
N LYS A 58 -10.35 -10.96 2.83
CA LYS A 58 -11.62 -10.65 2.14
C LYS A 58 -12.76 -11.65 2.41
N THR A 59 -12.63 -12.52 3.41
CA THR A 59 -13.76 -13.33 3.89
C THR A 59 -14.48 -12.61 5.04
N ASP A 60 -15.59 -13.16 5.51
CA ASP A 60 -16.30 -12.63 6.69
C ASP A 60 -15.46 -12.72 7.97
N ASP A 61 -14.43 -13.58 7.98
CA ASP A 61 -13.48 -13.80 9.09
C ASP A 61 -12.14 -13.04 8.88
N ASP A 62 -12.13 -11.99 8.05
CA ASP A 62 -10.93 -11.18 7.81
C ASP A 62 -10.51 -10.46 9.11
N PRO A 63 -9.27 -10.68 9.60
CA PRO A 63 -8.79 -10.05 10.83
C PRO A 63 -8.41 -8.56 10.65
N THR A 64 -8.54 -7.99 9.44
CA THR A 64 -8.03 -6.65 9.08
C THR A 64 -9.05 -5.64 8.58
#